data_AF-A0AAN9EQ85-F1
#
_entry.id   AF-A0AAN9EQ85-F1
#
_cell.length_a   1.000
_cell.length_b   1.000
_cell.length_c   1.000
_cell.angle_alpha   90.00
_cell.angle_beta   90.00
_cell.angle_gamma   90.00
#
_symmetry.space_group_name_H-M   'P 1'
#
loop_
_entity.id
_entity.type
_entity.pdbx_description
1 polymer ?
#
loop_
_entity_poly.entity_id
_entity_poly.type
_entity_poly.pdbx_seq_one_letter_code
_entity_poly.pdbx_strand_id
1 'polypeptide(L)'
;MASSQLNFHSSSNNNSRTLQLLEDSNHKKRRKIETSDSVTNIPWRSETRQRLYSTDLAQALRRNPPAPKPTSGREVRVTADQVLAATAKGRTRWSRAILASRLGRWKMQQHKKKKKVKKVGTGFVKRKPESRRRLPVVEKKVRILSRLVPGCRKASLPNLLEEATDYISALEMQVRAMTALAELLAGGAPPENWP
;
A
#
# COMPACT_ATOMS: atom_id res chain seq x y z
N MET A 1 -51.93 4.89 -53.33
CA MET A 1 -50.65 4.15 -53.31
C MET A 1 -49.93 4.48 -52.00
N ALA A 2 -49.43 3.44 -51.33
CA ALA A 2 -48.60 3.44 -50.12
C ALA A 2 -49.22 3.94 -48.79
N SER A 3 -49.86 2.99 -48.09
CA SER A 3 -50.18 2.98 -46.67
C SER A 3 -48.93 2.97 -45.80
N SER A 4 -48.93 3.71 -44.68
CA SER A 4 -47.98 3.53 -43.57
C SER A 4 -48.75 3.09 -42.33
N GLN A 5 -48.69 1.78 -42.04
CA GLN A 5 -49.22 1.15 -40.83
C GLN A 5 -48.16 1.20 -39.73
N LEU A 6 -48.52 1.75 -38.57
CA LEU A 6 -47.74 1.66 -37.33
C LEU A 6 -48.04 0.31 -36.65
N ASN A 7 -47.06 -0.59 -36.66
CA ASN A 7 -47.14 -1.88 -35.96
C ASN A 7 -46.38 -1.80 -34.62
N PHE A 8 -47.10 -1.65 -33.51
CA PHE A 8 -46.58 -1.97 -32.17
C PHE A 8 -47.01 -3.39 -31.82
N HIS A 9 -46.05 -4.31 -31.75
CA HIS A 9 -46.27 -5.70 -31.36
C HIS A 9 -46.07 -5.90 -29.85
N SER A 10 -46.99 -6.69 -29.31
CA SER A 10 -47.09 -7.28 -27.99
C SER A 10 -45.91 -8.16 -27.54
N SER A 11 -45.57 -7.99 -26.26
CA SER A 11 -45.59 -9.01 -25.18
C SER A 11 -44.56 -10.17 -25.11
N SER A 12 -44.37 -10.57 -23.85
CA SER A 12 -43.86 -11.85 -23.30
C SER A 12 -42.36 -12.06 -23.06
N ASN A 13 -41.94 -11.74 -21.83
CA ASN A 13 -41.62 -12.69 -20.75
C ASN A 13 -40.93 -14.04 -21.11
N ASN A 14 -39.75 -14.33 -20.55
CA ASN A 14 -39.52 -15.39 -19.55
C ASN A 14 -38.04 -15.76 -19.33
N ASN A 15 -37.78 -16.14 -18.08
CA ASN A 15 -36.55 -16.66 -17.49
C ASN A 15 -36.02 -17.97 -18.11
N SER A 16 -34.73 -18.21 -17.81
CA SER A 16 -34.07 -19.52 -17.57
C SER A 16 -33.50 -20.32 -18.76
N ARG A 17 -32.16 -20.49 -18.74
CA ARG A 17 -31.38 -21.76 -18.82
C ARG A 17 -29.90 -21.40 -19.07
N THR A 18 -29.00 -21.49 -18.08
CA THR A 18 -28.37 -22.72 -17.55
C THR A 18 -27.45 -23.40 -18.56
N LEU A 19 -26.14 -23.18 -18.35
CA LEU A 19 -24.99 -24.08 -18.54
C LEU A 19 -24.76 -24.73 -19.91
N GLN A 20 -23.61 -24.40 -20.53
CA GLN A 20 -22.55 -25.34 -20.94
C GLN A 20 -21.66 -24.70 -22.03
N LEU A 21 -20.46 -24.25 -21.65
CA LEU A 21 -19.21 -24.66 -22.31
C LEU A 21 -18.03 -24.18 -21.46
N LEU A 22 -17.53 -25.08 -20.63
CA LEU A 22 -16.16 -25.03 -20.12
C LEU A 22 -15.26 -25.69 -21.17
N GLU A 23 -13.96 -25.37 -21.08
CA GLU A 23 -12.82 -25.99 -21.79
C GLU A 23 -12.69 -25.53 -23.27
N ASP A 24 -11.60 -24.92 -23.74
CA ASP A 24 -10.20 -24.94 -23.36
C ASP A 24 -9.46 -23.69 -23.86
N SER A 25 -8.43 -23.24 -23.13
CA SER A 25 -7.12 -22.83 -23.70
C SER A 25 -6.26 -22.09 -22.67
N ASN A 26 -5.59 -22.90 -21.85
CA ASN A 26 -4.43 -22.53 -21.05
C ASN A 26 -3.24 -22.16 -21.95
N HIS A 27 -3.15 -20.92 -22.44
CA HIS A 27 -1.92 -20.40 -23.03
C HIS A 27 -1.44 -19.14 -22.30
N LYS A 28 -0.25 -19.29 -21.71
CA LYS A 28 0.53 -18.28 -21.00
C LYS A 28 0.62 -16.97 -21.80
N LYS A 29 -0.29 -16.01 -21.57
CA LYS A 29 -0.03 -14.60 -21.85
C LYS A 29 0.82 -14.03 -20.70
N ARG A 30 2.07 -14.47 -20.66
CA ARG A 30 3.14 -13.79 -19.93
C ARG A 30 3.26 -12.42 -20.56
N ARG A 31 2.62 -11.42 -19.94
CA ARG A 31 2.80 -10.01 -20.33
C ARG A 31 4.29 -9.74 -20.28
N LYS A 32 4.88 -9.47 -21.44
CA LYS A 32 6.24 -8.96 -21.58
C LYS A 32 6.21 -7.60 -20.88
N ILE A 33 6.70 -7.56 -19.64
CA ILE A 33 6.99 -6.31 -18.95
C ILE A 33 8.16 -5.74 -19.72
N GLU A 34 7.88 -4.78 -20.58
CA GLU A 34 8.91 -3.90 -21.12
C GLU A 34 9.62 -3.28 -19.92
N THR A 35 10.89 -3.67 -19.73
CA THR A 35 11.84 -2.98 -18.87
C THR A 35 12.08 -1.60 -19.46
N SER A 36 11.15 -0.71 -19.20
CA SER A 36 11.36 0.73 -19.29
C SER A 36 12.03 1.13 -17.97
N ASP A 37 13.35 1.21 -18.00
CA ASP A 37 14.22 1.55 -16.86
C ASP A 37 14.03 3.02 -16.38
N SER A 38 12.94 3.69 -16.76
CA SER A 38 12.58 5.07 -16.38
C SER A 38 11.31 5.18 -15.52
N VAL A 39 10.63 4.07 -15.16
CA VAL A 39 9.24 4.10 -14.66
C VAL A 39 9.09 3.94 -13.13
N THR A 40 10.16 3.74 -12.37
CA THR A 40 10.08 3.54 -10.91
C THR A 40 10.10 4.84 -10.10
N ASN A 41 10.57 5.95 -10.66
CA ASN A 41 10.74 7.19 -9.92
C ASN A 41 9.41 7.97 -9.86
N ILE A 42 8.74 7.92 -8.71
CA ILE A 42 7.55 8.73 -8.47
C ILE A 42 8.04 10.12 -8.09
N PRO A 43 7.59 11.21 -8.76
CA PRO A 43 8.05 12.55 -8.42
C PRO A 43 7.35 13.04 -7.15
N TRP A 44 7.80 12.55 -5.99
CA TRP A 44 7.26 12.87 -4.67
C TRP A 44 7.39 14.36 -4.31
N ARG A 45 8.29 15.08 -4.99
CA ARG A 45 8.45 16.53 -4.84
C ARG A 45 7.44 17.35 -5.64
N SER A 46 6.67 16.75 -6.54
CA SER A 46 5.66 17.49 -7.31
C SER A 46 4.47 17.91 -6.45
N GLU A 47 4.04 19.15 -6.63
CA GLU A 47 2.90 19.72 -5.92
C GLU A 47 1.59 18.94 -6.18
N THR A 48 1.37 18.49 -7.41
CA THR A 48 0.22 17.66 -7.76
C THR A 48 0.13 16.38 -6.92
N ARG A 49 1.27 15.76 -6.61
CA ARG A 49 1.32 14.55 -5.76
C ARG A 49 1.01 14.88 -4.32
N GLN A 50 1.51 16.00 -3.82
CA GLN A 50 1.19 16.51 -2.49
C GLN A 50 -0.30 16.79 -2.35
N ARG A 51 -0.94 17.44 -3.34
CA ARG A 51 -2.38 17.71 -3.36
C ARG A 51 -3.19 16.42 -3.31
N LEU A 52 -2.92 15.47 -4.23
CA LEU A 52 -3.60 14.16 -4.25
C LEU A 52 -3.45 13.41 -2.92
N TYR A 53 -2.24 13.41 -2.36
CA TYR A 53 -1.99 12.79 -1.06
C TYR A 53 -2.81 13.47 0.05
N SER A 54 -2.82 14.80 0.09
CA SER A 54 -3.53 15.57 1.12
C SER A 54 -5.04 15.36 1.05
N THR A 55 -5.63 15.35 -0.14
CA THR A 55 -7.07 15.10 -0.36
C THR A 55 -7.44 13.68 0.05
N ASP A 56 -6.64 12.69 -0.34
CA ASP A 56 -6.87 11.29 0.01
C ASP A 56 -6.74 11.07 1.53
N LEU A 57 -5.77 11.73 2.18
CA LEU A 57 -5.55 11.65 3.62
C LEU A 57 -6.72 12.28 4.38
N ALA A 58 -7.12 13.49 4.03
CA ALA A 58 -8.25 14.17 4.65
C ALA A 58 -9.55 13.35 4.51
N GLN A 59 -9.78 12.78 3.32
CA GLN A 59 -10.91 11.90 3.08
C GLN A 59 -10.83 10.61 3.93
N ALA A 60 -9.65 9.99 4.03
CA ALA A 60 -9.46 8.77 4.81
C ALA A 60 -9.69 9.00 6.32
N LEU A 61 -9.20 10.13 6.86
CA LEU A 61 -9.40 10.51 8.25
C LEU A 61 -10.87 10.87 8.55
N ARG A 62 -11.58 11.51 7.62
CA ARG A 62 -13.03 11.75 7.77
C ARG A 62 -13.84 10.46 7.80
N ARG A 63 -13.46 9.45 7.00
CA ARG A 63 -14.14 8.15 6.97
C ARG A 63 -13.94 7.32 8.23
N ASN A 64 -12.78 7.44 8.86
CA ASN A 64 -12.46 6.76 10.11
C ASN A 64 -11.87 7.79 11.09
N PRO A 65 -12.72 8.59 11.76
CA PRO A 65 -12.26 9.59 12.69
C PRO A 65 -11.47 8.91 13.81
N PRO A 66 -10.24 9.38 14.11
CA PRO A 66 -9.46 8.78 15.17
C PRO A 66 -10.14 9.05 16.52
N ALA A 67 -10.25 8.02 17.36
CA ALA A 67 -10.88 8.17 18.68
C ALA A 67 -10.07 9.15 19.56
N PRO A 68 -10.65 9.87 20.54
CA PRO A 68 -9.95 10.81 21.40
C PRO A 68 -9.08 10.12 22.48
N LYS A 69 -8.30 9.12 22.10
CA LYS A 69 -7.44 8.29 22.97
C LYS A 69 -5.99 8.44 22.54
N PRO A 70 -4.98 8.17 23.39
CA PRO A 70 -3.56 8.24 22.99
C PRO A 70 -3.20 7.33 21.80
N THR A 71 -4.03 6.33 21.49
CA THR A 71 -3.90 5.47 20.31
C THR A 71 -4.21 6.19 18.98
N SER A 72 -4.87 7.35 19.03
CA SER A 72 -5.28 8.15 17.87
C SER A 72 -4.11 8.52 16.96
N GLY A 73 -3.00 8.97 17.55
CA GLY A 73 -1.80 9.33 16.80
C GLY A 73 -1.22 8.16 16.03
N ARG A 74 -1.39 6.93 16.54
CA ARG A 74 -0.98 5.71 15.82
C ARG A 74 -1.92 5.41 14.66
N GLU A 75 -3.21 5.63 14.81
CA GLU A 75 -4.21 5.45 13.75
C GLU A 75 -4.00 6.46 12.62
N VAL A 76 -3.72 7.72 12.95
CA VAL A 76 -3.37 8.77 11.98
C VAL A 76 -2.11 8.38 11.22
N ARG A 77 -1.01 8.02 11.91
CA ARG A 77 0.23 7.58 11.26
C ARG A 77 0.01 6.39 10.33
N VAL A 78 -0.71 5.37 10.81
CA VAL A 78 -1.01 4.16 10.01
C VAL A 78 -1.87 4.48 8.79
N THR A 79 -2.78 5.44 8.90
CA THR A 79 -3.61 5.90 7.78
C THR A 79 -2.77 6.71 6.78
N ALA A 80 -1.93 7.62 7.29
CA ALA A 80 -1.01 8.42 6.48
C ALA A 80 -0.06 7.55 5.66
N ASP A 81 0.55 6.53 6.28
CA ASP A 81 1.43 5.59 5.59
C ASP A 81 0.68 4.75 4.54
N GLN A 82 -0.58 4.39 4.81
CA GLN A 82 -1.41 3.66 3.86
C GLN A 82 -1.78 4.51 2.64
N VAL A 83 -2.18 5.75 2.86
CA VAL A 83 -2.46 6.69 1.78
C VAL A 83 -1.19 6.94 0.97
N LEU A 84 -0.04 7.13 1.62
CA LEU A 84 1.25 7.28 0.94
C LEU A 84 1.58 6.06 0.07
N ALA A 85 1.34 4.85 0.56
CA ALA A 85 1.54 3.63 -0.22
C ALA A 85 0.52 3.48 -1.37
N ALA A 86 -0.71 3.94 -1.18
CA ALA A 86 -1.76 3.91 -2.20
C ALA A 86 -1.46 4.92 -3.33
N THR A 87 -0.98 6.13 -3.01
CA THR A 87 -0.57 7.11 -4.02
C THR A 87 0.62 6.63 -4.86
N ALA A 88 1.48 5.79 -4.28
CA ALA A 88 2.56 5.09 -4.99
C ALA A 88 2.05 3.98 -5.93
N LYS A 89 0.78 3.58 -5.83
CA LYS A 89 0.11 2.56 -6.66
C LYS A 89 0.83 1.20 -6.66
N GLY A 90 1.58 0.86 -5.60
CA GLY A 90 2.32 -0.40 -5.50
C GLY A 90 3.51 -0.53 -6.46
N ARG A 91 3.99 0.57 -7.05
CA ARG A 91 5.14 0.57 -7.99
C ARG A 91 6.45 0.24 -7.27
N THR A 92 6.56 0.65 -6.01
CA THR A 92 7.76 0.47 -5.19
C THR A 92 7.62 -0.75 -4.28
N ARG A 93 8.73 -1.34 -3.83
CA ARG A 93 8.68 -2.47 -2.88
C ARG A 93 8.18 -2.01 -1.52
N TRP A 94 8.57 -0.81 -1.08
CA TRP A 94 8.09 -0.28 0.20
C TRP A 94 6.56 -0.07 0.20
N SER A 95 5.97 0.44 -0.88
CA SER A 95 4.51 0.65 -0.95
C SER A 95 3.75 -0.67 -0.91
N ARG A 96 4.20 -1.67 -1.68
CA ARG A 96 3.67 -3.04 -1.62
C ARG A 96 3.79 -3.64 -0.22
N ALA A 97 4.91 -3.42 0.46
CA ALA A 97 5.12 -3.94 1.81
C ALA A 97 4.17 -3.30 2.84
N ILE A 98 3.92 -1.99 2.74
CA ILE A 98 2.96 -1.28 3.61
C ILE A 98 1.54 -1.84 3.38
N LEU A 99 1.10 -1.94 2.12
CA LEU A 99 -0.23 -2.46 1.78
C LEU A 99 -0.40 -3.94 2.22
N ALA A 100 0.60 -4.78 1.96
CA ALA A 100 0.58 -6.19 2.35
C ALA A 100 0.59 -6.39 3.88
N SER A 101 1.17 -5.47 4.63
CA SER A 101 1.22 -5.56 6.10
C SER A 101 -0.17 -5.59 6.74
N ARG A 102 -1.19 -5.02 6.11
CA ARG A 102 -2.59 -5.05 6.57
C ARG A 102 -3.19 -6.45 6.43
N LEU A 103 -2.99 -7.08 5.27
CA LEU A 103 -3.45 -8.45 5.00
C LEU A 103 -2.73 -9.44 5.93
N GLY A 104 -1.42 -9.25 6.15
CA GLY A 104 -0.65 -10.06 7.09
C GLY A 104 -1.14 -9.93 8.53
N ARG A 105 -1.39 -8.71 9.02
CA ARG A 105 -1.96 -8.47 10.35
C ARG A 105 -3.36 -9.09 10.49
N TRP A 106 -4.21 -8.93 9.49
CA TRP A 106 -5.55 -9.51 9.49
C TRP A 106 -5.51 -11.04 9.52
N LYS A 107 -4.74 -11.68 8.64
CA LYS A 107 -4.54 -13.15 8.64
C LYS A 107 -4.01 -13.65 9.99
N MET A 108 -3.02 -12.99 10.58
CA MET A 108 -2.47 -13.36 11.88
C MET A 108 -3.47 -13.22 13.03
N GLN A 109 -4.33 -12.19 13.01
CA GLN A 109 -5.42 -12.03 13.97
C GLN A 109 -6.45 -13.17 13.84
N GLN A 110 -6.77 -13.61 12.62
CA GLN A 110 -7.66 -14.75 12.40
C GLN A 110 -7.06 -16.07 12.91
N HIS A 111 -5.78 -16.32 12.63
CA HIS A 111 -5.10 -17.52 13.15
C HIS A 111 -4.96 -17.50 14.68
N LYS A 112 -4.74 -16.34 15.31
CA LYS A 112 -4.65 -16.22 16.77
C LYS A 112 -6.00 -16.47 17.46
N LYS A 113 -7.13 -16.11 16.83
CA LYS A 113 -8.48 -16.44 17.31
C LYS A 113 -8.78 -17.94 17.21
N LYS A 114 -8.26 -18.63 16.18
CA LYS A 114 -8.42 -20.07 15.99
C LYS A 114 -7.46 -20.94 16.83
N LYS A 115 -6.37 -20.37 17.36
CA LYS A 115 -5.32 -21.09 18.12
C LYS A 115 -5.44 -20.89 19.64
N LYS A 116 -6.67 -20.97 20.18
CA LYS A 116 -6.97 -21.01 21.63
C LYS A 116 -7.04 -22.45 22.18
N VAL A 117 -6.45 -23.44 21.50
CA VAL A 117 -6.40 -24.83 21.99
C VAL A 117 -4.95 -25.34 21.97
N LYS A 118 -4.52 -25.79 23.15
CA LYS A 118 -3.31 -26.55 23.55
C LYS A 118 -1.95 -26.07 23.00
N LYS A 119 -1.15 -25.47 23.89
CA LYS A 119 0.31 -25.51 23.79
C LYS A 119 0.82 -26.65 24.68
N VAL A 120 1.01 -27.84 24.12
CA VAL A 120 2.00 -28.78 24.67
C VAL A 120 3.35 -28.28 24.17
N GLY A 121 4.25 -28.00 25.12
CA GLY A 121 5.59 -27.49 24.84
C GLY A 121 6.40 -28.53 24.08
N THR A 122 6.89 -28.16 22.90
CA THR A 122 7.95 -28.89 22.21
C THR A 122 9.15 -27.97 22.14
N GLY A 123 10.27 -28.47 22.68
CA GLY A 123 11.49 -27.71 22.94
C GLY A 123 11.99 -26.96 21.71
N PHE A 124 12.14 -25.65 21.85
CA PHE A 124 12.95 -24.87 20.94
C PHE A 124 14.41 -25.26 21.16
N VAL A 125 14.95 -26.05 20.23
CA VAL A 125 16.40 -26.22 20.10
C VAL A 125 16.99 -24.82 19.87
N LYS A 126 17.61 -24.26 20.92
CA LYS A 126 18.40 -23.03 20.82
C LYS A 126 19.52 -23.31 19.84
N ARG A 127 19.38 -22.81 18.59
CA ARG A 127 20.51 -22.69 17.67
C ARG A 127 21.57 -21.86 18.39
N LYS A 128 22.71 -22.50 18.64
CA LYS A 128 23.94 -21.91 19.19
C LYS A 128 24.21 -20.61 18.43
N PRO A 129 24.50 -19.48 19.10
CA PRO A 129 24.81 -18.24 18.39
C PRO A 129 26.11 -18.50 17.61
N GLU A 130 25.99 -18.65 16.29
CA GLU A 130 27.14 -18.57 15.41
C GLU A 130 27.95 -17.33 15.79
N SER A 131 29.25 -17.53 15.88
CA SER A 131 30.22 -16.54 16.30
C SER A 131 29.86 -15.19 15.67
N ARG A 132 29.73 -14.16 16.51
CA ARG A 132 29.53 -12.78 16.10
C ARG A 132 30.79 -12.32 15.36
N ARG A 133 31.03 -12.83 14.15
CA ARG A 133 32.00 -12.28 13.21
C ARG A 133 31.62 -10.81 13.10
N ARG A 134 32.53 -9.93 13.53
CA ARG A 134 32.30 -8.48 13.54
C ARG A 134 32.09 -8.10 12.08
N LEU A 135 30.83 -7.95 11.69
CA LEU A 135 30.51 -7.52 10.33
C LEU A 135 31.21 -6.17 10.09
N PRO A 136 31.77 -5.95 8.90
CA PRO A 136 32.25 -4.65 8.47
C PRO A 136 31.25 -3.54 8.83
N VAL A 137 31.75 -2.35 9.13
CA VAL A 137 30.91 -1.20 9.54
C VAL A 137 29.82 -0.92 8.48
N VAL A 138 30.17 -1.07 7.20
CA VAL A 138 29.25 -0.90 6.06
C VAL A 138 28.09 -1.89 6.16
N GLU A 139 28.35 -3.19 6.37
CA GLU A 139 27.30 -4.20 6.47
C GLU A 139 26.35 -3.97 7.66
N LYS A 140 26.87 -3.45 8.78
CA LYS A 140 26.03 -3.06 9.93
C LYS A 140 25.08 -1.93 9.54
N LYS A 141 25.57 -0.89 8.84
CA LYS A 141 24.74 0.23 8.37
C LYS A 141 23.70 -0.23 7.34
N VAL A 142 24.09 -1.10 6.40
CA VAL A 142 23.18 -1.71 5.42
C VAL A 142 22.07 -2.51 6.11
N ARG A 143 22.40 -3.27 7.17
CA ARG A 143 21.41 -4.00 7.98
C ARG A 143 20.44 -3.09 8.72
N ILE A 144 20.89 -1.92 9.18
CA ILE A 144 20.01 -0.94 9.82
C ILE A 144 19.08 -0.34 8.77
N LEU A 145 19.63 0.12 7.64
CA LEU A 145 18.85 0.71 6.56
C LEU A 145 17.79 -0.25 6.01
N SER A 146 18.13 -1.54 5.83
CA SER A 146 17.20 -2.56 5.37
C SER A 146 16.04 -2.86 6.33
N ARG A 147 16.19 -2.50 7.61
CA ARG A 147 15.13 -2.59 8.62
C ARG A 147 14.24 -1.36 8.67
N LEU A 148 14.77 -0.19 8.29
CA LEU A 148 14.04 1.07 8.24
C LEU A 148 13.14 1.16 7.01
N VAL A 149 13.64 0.76 5.84
CA VAL A 149 12.86 0.79 4.60
C VAL A 149 11.89 -0.40 4.55
N PRO A 150 10.57 -0.16 4.41
CA PRO A 150 9.59 -1.24 4.35
C PRO A 150 9.91 -2.23 3.21
N GLY A 151 9.79 -3.54 3.49
CA GLY A 151 9.99 -4.58 2.48
C GLY A 151 11.46 -4.87 2.09
N CYS A 152 12.44 -4.14 2.63
CA CYS A 152 13.82 -4.22 2.16
C CYS A 152 14.79 -5.08 2.99
N ARG A 153 14.31 -5.81 4.01
CA ARG A 153 15.16 -6.63 4.91
C ARG A 153 16.09 -7.65 4.24
N LYS A 154 15.74 -8.10 3.03
CA LYS A 154 16.49 -9.09 2.23
C LYS A 154 16.82 -8.56 0.83
N ALA A 155 16.85 -7.23 0.66
CA ALA A 155 17.20 -6.60 -0.60
C ALA A 155 18.71 -6.68 -0.86
N SER A 156 19.12 -6.71 -2.14
CA SER A 156 20.49 -6.38 -2.52
C SER A 156 20.78 -4.90 -2.20
N LEU A 157 22.05 -4.57 -2.00
CA LEU A 157 22.46 -3.19 -1.65
C LEU A 157 21.98 -2.14 -2.68
N PRO A 158 22.14 -2.32 -4.01
CA PRO A 158 21.68 -1.33 -4.99
C PRO A 158 20.17 -1.07 -4.89
N ASN A 159 19.36 -2.14 -4.85
CA ASN A 159 17.90 -2.04 -4.73
C ASN A 159 17.47 -1.43 -3.39
N LEU A 160 18.25 -1.64 -2.32
CA LEU A 160 17.99 -1.01 -1.03
C LEU A 160 18.18 0.51 -1.10
N LEU A 161 19.23 0.97 -1.77
CA LEU A 161 19.52 2.40 -1.89
C LEU A 161 18.52 3.12 -2.80
N GLU A 162 18.09 2.49 -3.90
CA GLU A 162 17.03 3.01 -4.76
C GLU A 162 15.72 3.17 -3.98
N GLU A 163 15.26 2.11 -3.30
CA GLU A 163 14.03 2.14 -2.49
C GLU A 163 14.15 3.09 -1.29
N ALA A 164 15.34 3.24 -0.69
CA ALA A 164 15.56 4.19 0.39
C ALA A 164 15.43 5.62 -0.08
N THR A 165 16.01 5.95 -1.23
CA THR A 165 15.98 7.31 -1.81
C THR A 165 14.55 7.72 -2.17
N ASP A 166 13.80 6.81 -2.80
CA ASP A 166 12.39 7.03 -3.10
C ASP A 166 11.55 7.16 -1.82
N TYR A 167 11.78 6.29 -0.82
CA TYR A 167 11.03 6.35 0.43
C TYR A 167 11.31 7.61 1.25
N ILE A 168 12.55 8.12 1.27
CA ILE A 168 12.87 9.41 1.89
C ILE A 168 12.07 10.53 1.21
N SER A 169 12.07 10.57 -0.12
CA SER A 169 11.33 11.58 -0.88
C SER A 169 9.82 11.52 -0.62
N ALA A 170 9.27 10.30 -0.49
CA ALA A 170 7.88 10.06 -0.12
C ALA A 170 7.55 10.57 1.29
N LEU A 171 8.44 10.30 2.26
CA LEU A 171 8.29 10.76 3.64
C LEU A 171 8.37 12.29 3.74
N GLU A 172 9.28 12.93 3.01
CA GLU A 172 9.36 14.40 2.95
C GLU A 172 8.04 15.02 2.47
N MET A 173 7.45 14.46 1.40
CA MET A 173 6.14 14.91 0.90
C MET A 173 5.03 14.71 1.95
N GLN A 174 5.01 13.55 2.61
CA GLN A 174 4.06 13.26 3.68
C GLN A 174 4.18 14.27 4.83
N VAL A 175 5.40 14.60 5.27
CA VAL A 175 5.63 15.61 6.33
C VAL A 175 5.14 16.97 5.88
N ARG A 176 5.51 17.44 4.68
CA ARG A 176 5.01 18.74 4.14
C ARG A 176 3.48 18.81 4.13
N ALA A 177 2.83 17.78 3.61
CA ALA A 177 1.37 17.74 3.54
C ALA A 177 0.70 17.70 4.92
N MET A 178 1.22 16.88 5.84
CA MET A 178 0.65 16.76 7.19
C MET A 178 0.87 18.05 8.01
N THR A 179 1.99 18.74 7.84
CA THR A 179 2.23 20.06 8.45
C THR A 179 1.22 21.09 7.95
N ALA A 180 1.04 21.19 6.63
CA ALA A 180 0.06 22.12 6.05
C ALA A 180 -1.37 21.84 6.54
N LEU A 181 -1.77 20.57 6.63
CA LEU A 181 -3.07 20.20 7.20
C LEU A 181 -3.19 20.57 8.68
N ALA A 182 -2.12 20.43 9.46
CA ALA A 182 -2.13 20.80 10.87
C ALA A 182 -2.23 22.33 11.07
N GLU A 183 -1.54 23.12 10.26
CA GLU A 183 -1.61 24.59 10.28
C GLU A 183 -3.03 25.08 9.95
N LEU A 184 -3.66 24.53 8.91
CA LEU A 184 -5.05 24.83 8.54
C LEU A 184 -6.03 24.50 9.67
N LEU A 185 -5.82 23.38 10.37
CA LEU A 185 -6.66 22.97 11.50
C LEU A 185 -6.41 23.81 12.76
N ALA A 186 -5.19 24.34 12.93
CA ALA A 186 -4.83 25.21 14.04
C ALA A 186 -5.27 26.67 13.84
N GLY A 187 -5.87 27.01 12.69
CA GLY A 187 -6.26 28.38 12.34
C GLY A 187 -5.10 29.25 11.86
N GLY A 188 -3.94 28.65 11.55
CA GLY A 188 -2.82 29.34 10.92
C GLY A 188 -3.06 29.54 9.43
N ALA A 189 -2.75 30.73 8.91
CA ALA A 189 -2.77 30.99 7.48
C ALA A 189 -1.82 30.00 6.76
N PRO A 190 -2.23 29.43 5.62
CA PRO A 190 -1.38 28.51 4.87
C PRO A 190 -0.08 29.22 4.44
N PRO A 191 1.08 28.54 4.48
CA PRO A 191 2.33 29.11 4.01
C PRO A 191 2.18 29.60 2.57
N GLU A 192 2.79 30.76 2.31
CA GLU A 192 2.63 31.78 1.24
C GLU A 192 2.70 31.31 -0.22
N ASN A 193 2.60 30.01 -0.48
CA ASN A 193 2.80 29.38 -1.78
C ASN A 193 1.72 28.33 -2.06
N TRP A 194 0.45 28.76 -1.94
CA TRP A 194 -0.74 28.01 -2.33
C TRP A 194 -1.47 28.66 -3.53
N PRO A 195 -1.69 27.93 -4.65
CA PRO A 195 -2.78 28.16 -5.61
C PRO A 195 -4.04 27.33 -5.30
#